data_AF-A0A7X9MR49-F1
#
_entry.id   AF-A0A7X9MR49-F1
#
_cell.length_a   1.000
_cell.length_b   1.000
_cell.length_c   1.000
_cell.angle_alpha   90.00
_cell.angle_beta   90.00
_cell.angle_gamma   90.00
#
_symmetry.space_group_name_H-M   'P 1'
#
loop_
_entity.id
_entity.type
_entity.pdbx_description
1 polymer ?
#
loop_
_entity_poly.entity_id
_entity_poly.type
_entity_poly.pdbx_seq_one_letter_code
_entity_poly.pdbx_strand_id
1 'polypeptide(L)'
;MSSHDNHVYVRSQTEFEYLKRKRRENMRTQVTTFSIMIFLTLISFTAVVADFSKYYIIPIILLLAAVQVVLQLYYFMHMSEKNHNIPAYFIYFAAMVGFTFLLTFITIVWW
;
A
#
# COMPACT_ATOMS: atom_id res chain seq x y z
N MET A 1 28.26 39.27 -7.48
CA MET A 1 26.92 38.87 -7.95
C MET A 1 27.04 37.42 -8.39
N SER A 2 26.73 36.47 -7.50
CA SER A 2 26.93 35.04 -7.76
C SER A 2 25.94 34.58 -8.84
N SER A 3 26.45 34.25 -10.03
CA SER A 3 25.67 33.57 -11.06
C SER A 3 25.33 32.18 -10.57
N HIS A 4 24.03 31.94 -10.34
CA HIS A 4 23.50 30.59 -10.16
C HIS A 4 23.72 29.81 -11.46
N ASP A 5 24.75 28.97 -11.48
CA ASP A 5 25.01 28.01 -12.54
C ASP A 5 23.92 26.94 -12.49
N ASN A 6 22.83 27.20 -13.21
CA ASN A 6 21.85 26.19 -13.59
C ASN A 6 22.54 25.23 -14.55
N HIS A 7 23.24 24.23 -14.01
CA HIS A 7 23.71 23.09 -14.78
C HIS A 7 22.49 22.34 -15.31
N VAL A 8 21.96 22.81 -16.46
CA VAL A 8 20.98 22.09 -17.26
C VAL A 8 21.68 20.82 -17.70
N TYR A 9 21.42 19.74 -16.97
CA TYR A 9 21.86 18.40 -17.34
C TYR A 9 21.12 18.05 -18.63
N VAL A 10 21.70 18.38 -19.79
CA VAL A 10 21.20 17.97 -21.10
C VAL A 10 21.43 16.47 -21.17
N ARG A 11 20.50 15.71 -20.59
CA ARG A 11 20.50 14.25 -20.65
C ARG A 11 20.56 13.84 -22.12
N SER A 12 21.54 13.00 -22.47
CA SER A 12 21.66 12.49 -23.83
C SER A 12 20.37 11.76 -24.22
N GLN A 13 20.06 11.70 -25.51
CA GLN A 13 18.84 11.00 -25.99
C GLN A 13 18.75 9.55 -25.47
N THR A 14 19.90 8.92 -25.25
CA THR A 14 20.01 7.58 -24.66
C THR A 14 19.53 7.50 -23.19
N GLU A 15 19.82 8.51 -22.36
CA GLU A 15 19.32 8.61 -20.98
C GLU A 15 17.79 8.77 -20.97
N PHE A 16 17.24 9.56 -21.90
CA PHE A 16 15.80 9.80 -21.97
C PHE A 16 15.01 8.53 -22.33
N GLU A 17 15.51 7.77 -23.30
CA GLU A 17 14.96 6.47 -23.69
C GLU A 17 15.05 5.44 -22.55
N TYR A 18 16.17 5.41 -21.83
CA TYR A 18 16.35 4.55 -20.65
C TYR A 18 15.34 4.88 -19.52
N LEU A 19 15.17 6.16 -19.19
CA LEU A 19 14.21 6.61 -18.18
C LEU A 19 12.76 6.37 -18.60
N LYS A 20 12.45 6.46 -19.89
CA LYS A 20 11.12 6.15 -20.43
C LYS A 20 10.79 4.65 -20.28
N ARG A 21 11.74 3.77 -20.55
CA ARG A 21 11.60 2.31 -20.33
C ARG A 21 11.45 1.98 -18.85
N LYS A 22 12.32 2.51 -17.99
CA LYS A 22 12.29 2.30 -16.53
C LYS A 22 10.98 2.79 -15.89
N ARG A 23 10.45 3.93 -16.32
CA ARG A 23 9.13 4.43 -15.86
C ARG A 23 7.98 3.50 -16.25
N ARG A 24 8.03 2.93 -17.46
CA ARG A 24 6.98 2.02 -17.95
C ARG A 24 6.94 0.71 -17.16
N GLU A 25 8.10 0.20 -16.74
CA GLU A 25 8.20 -0.97 -15.87
C GLU A 25 7.65 -0.67 -14.47
N ASN A 26 8.04 0.45 -13.87
CA ASN A 26 7.53 0.88 -12.57
C ASN A 26 6.00 1.07 -12.56
N MET A 27 5.45 1.64 -13.63
CA MET A 27 4.00 1.80 -13.78
C MET A 27 3.26 0.46 -13.90
N ARG A 28 3.84 -0.54 -14.57
CA ARG A 28 3.21 -1.87 -14.68
C ARG A 28 3.10 -2.54 -13.32
N THR A 29 4.15 -2.47 -12.51
CA THR A 29 4.12 -3.00 -11.14
C THR A 29 3.01 -2.33 -10.33
N GLN A 30 2.88 -0.99 -10.42
CA GLN A 30 1.85 -0.20 -9.74
C GLN A 30 0.43 -0.62 -10.11
N VAL A 31 0.17 -0.80 -11.41
CA VAL A 31 -1.14 -1.21 -11.91
C VAL A 31 -1.47 -2.65 -11.51
N THR A 32 -0.50 -3.57 -11.54
CA THR A 32 -0.72 -4.97 -11.13
C THR A 32 -1.16 -5.07 -9.67
N THR A 33 -0.49 -4.36 -8.76
CA THR A 33 -0.87 -4.46 -7.35
C THR A 33 -2.15 -3.71 -7.02
N PHE A 34 -2.39 -2.56 -7.67
CA PHE A 34 -3.67 -1.89 -7.58
C PHE A 34 -4.83 -2.81 -7.99
N SER A 35 -4.62 -3.61 -9.04
CA SER A 35 -5.59 -4.62 -9.50
C SER A 35 -5.81 -5.73 -8.46
N ILE A 36 -4.76 -6.22 -7.79
CA ILE A 36 -4.86 -7.22 -6.72
C ILE A 36 -5.65 -6.68 -5.52
N MET A 37 -5.45 -5.42 -5.15
CA MET A 37 -6.17 -4.78 -4.05
C MET A 37 -7.67 -4.70 -4.32
N ILE A 38 -8.03 -4.21 -5.52
CA ILE A 38 -9.44 -4.15 -5.96
C ILE A 38 -10.05 -5.55 -6.01
N PHE A 39 -9.31 -6.54 -6.52
CA PHE A 39 -9.80 -7.91 -6.56
C PHE A 39 -10.12 -8.45 -5.16
N LEU A 40 -9.22 -8.26 -4.19
CA LEU A 40 -9.42 -8.70 -2.80
C LEU A 40 -10.56 -7.95 -2.09
N THR A 41 -10.76 -6.65 -2.37
CA THR A 41 -11.88 -5.90 -1.78
C THR A 41 -13.23 -6.31 -2.38
N LEU A 42 -13.29 -6.59 -3.68
CA LEU A 42 -14.49 -7.09 -4.33
C LEU A 42 -14.94 -8.43 -3.75
N ILE A 43 -14.01 -9.34 -3.45
CA ILE A 43 -14.33 -10.61 -2.77
C ILE A 43 -14.97 -10.34 -1.40
N SER A 44 -14.40 -9.42 -0.62
CA SER A 44 -14.95 -9.03 0.68
C SER A 44 -16.38 -8.49 0.54
N PHE A 45 -16.62 -7.55 -0.38
CA PHE A 45 -17.96 -7.00 -0.62
C PHE A 45 -18.97 -8.05 -1.07
N THR A 46 -18.56 -8.97 -1.94
CA THR A 46 -19.42 -10.06 -2.41
C THR A 46 -19.82 -10.98 -1.25
N ALA A 47 -18.92 -11.23 -0.31
CA ALA A 47 -19.21 -11.98 0.91
C ALA A 47 -20.19 -11.25 1.85
N VAL A 48 -20.20 -9.91 1.86
CA VAL A 48 -21.18 -9.12 2.63
C VAL A 48 -22.57 -9.18 2.01
N VAL A 49 -22.66 -9.09 0.69
CA VAL A 49 -23.92 -9.08 -0.07
C VAL A 49 -24.62 -10.45 -0.04
N ALA A 50 -23.89 -11.54 0.22
CA ALA A 50 -24.43 -12.88 0.39
C ALA A 50 -25.32 -13.07 1.65
N ASP A 51 -25.59 -12.00 2.41
CA ASP A 51 -26.54 -11.92 3.54
C ASP A 51 -26.36 -12.98 4.62
N PHE A 52 -25.11 -13.35 4.90
CA PHE A 52 -24.77 -14.13 6.10
C PHE A 52 -25.12 -13.32 7.36
N SER A 53 -25.41 -14.01 8.46
CA SER A 53 -25.74 -13.34 9.73
C SER A 53 -24.63 -12.36 10.12
N LYS A 54 -25.03 -11.13 10.46
CA LYS A 54 -24.13 -9.98 10.76
C LYS A 54 -23.07 -10.32 11.80
N TYR A 55 -23.38 -11.24 12.70
CA TYR A 55 -22.48 -11.74 13.73
C TYR A 55 -21.23 -12.44 13.17
N TYR A 56 -21.34 -13.08 12.00
CA TYR A 56 -20.23 -13.76 11.32
C TYR A 56 -19.56 -12.87 10.29
N ILE A 57 -20.33 -12.00 9.61
CA ILE A 57 -19.81 -11.09 8.58
C ILE A 57 -18.84 -10.06 9.16
N ILE A 58 -19.20 -9.43 10.30
CA ILE A 58 -18.42 -8.34 10.89
C ILE A 58 -16.97 -8.74 11.20
N PRO A 59 -16.67 -9.84 11.92
CA PRO A 59 -15.29 -10.22 12.20
C PRO A 59 -14.50 -10.63 10.94
N ILE A 60 -15.16 -11.23 9.94
CA ILE A 60 -14.54 -11.62 8.67
C ILE A 60 -14.11 -10.38 7.88
N ILE A 61 -14.98 -9.37 7.76
CA ILE A 61 -14.64 -8.11 7.10
C ILE A 61 -13.51 -7.40 7.85
N LEU A 62 -13.54 -7.37 9.19
CA LEU A 62 -12.50 -6.74 10.00
C LEU A 62 -11.13 -7.37 9.76
N LEU A 63 -11.08 -8.70 9.68
CA LEU A 63 -9.86 -9.44 9.35
C LEU A 63 -9.37 -9.14 7.92
N LEU A 64 -10.28 -9.12 6.94
CA LEU A 64 -9.97 -8.73 5.56
C LEU A 64 -9.50 -7.27 5.47
N ALA A 65 -10.10 -6.36 6.24
CA ALA A 65 -9.69 -4.96 6.30
C ALA A 65 -8.30 -4.78 6.91
N ALA A 66 -7.95 -5.54 7.96
CA ALA A 66 -6.60 -5.55 8.51
C ALA A 66 -5.57 -6.04 7.47
N VAL A 67 -5.87 -7.13 6.75
CA VAL A 67 -5.03 -7.63 5.64
C VAL A 67 -4.87 -6.57 4.55
N GLN A 68 -5.94 -5.85 4.22
CA GLN A 68 -5.88 -4.73 3.27
C GLN A 68 -4.92 -3.65 3.76
N VAL A 69 -5.02 -3.19 5.01
CA VAL A 69 -4.09 -2.17 5.55
C VAL A 69 -2.63 -2.62 5.48
N VAL A 70 -2.33 -3.89 5.79
CA VAL A 70 -0.97 -4.44 5.67
C VAL A 70 -0.48 -4.47 4.23
N LEU A 71 -1.31 -4.93 3.29
CA LEU A 71 -0.96 -4.96 1.86
C LEU A 71 -0.80 -3.55 1.28
N GLN A 72 -1.63 -2.60 1.72
CA GLN A 72 -1.53 -1.19 1.36
C GLN A 72 -0.20 -0.59 1.83
N LEU A 73 0.21 -0.89 3.07
CA LEU A 73 1.48 -0.43 3.63
C LEU A 73 2.70 -1.11 2.98
N TYR A 74 2.64 -2.41 2.75
CA TYR A 74 3.69 -3.15 2.03
C TYR A 74 3.87 -2.63 0.61
N TYR A 75 2.78 -2.23 -0.04
CA TYR A 75 2.85 -1.71 -1.40
C TYR A 75 3.30 -0.26 -1.48
N PHE A 76 2.85 0.58 -0.54
CA PHE A 76 3.37 1.95 -0.38
C PHE A 76 4.89 1.96 -0.16
N MET A 77 5.43 0.87 0.37
CA MET A 77 6.85 0.67 0.58
C MET A 77 7.63 0.20 -0.66
N HIS A 78 7.01 -0.41 -1.68
CA HIS A 78 7.75 -0.87 -2.86
C HIS A 78 7.85 0.20 -3.95
N MET A 79 8.46 1.34 -3.61
CA MET A 79 9.08 2.20 -4.60
C MET A 79 10.57 2.32 -4.29
N SER A 80 11.33 1.36 -4.85
CA SER A 80 12.67 1.57 -5.39
C SER A 80 13.65 2.38 -4.52
N GLU A 81 14.30 1.76 -3.52
CA GLU A 81 15.77 1.68 -3.44
C GLU A 81 16.30 1.15 -2.09
N LYS A 82 17.46 0.49 -2.22
CA LYS A 82 18.13 -0.49 -1.36
C LYS A 82 18.51 -0.14 0.09
N ASN A 83 18.18 1.01 0.70
CA ASN A 83 18.96 1.38 1.90
C ASN A 83 18.35 2.37 2.91
N HIS A 84 17.15 2.16 3.46
CA HIS A 84 16.78 2.89 4.68
C HIS A 84 15.91 2.06 5.62
N ASN A 85 16.14 2.25 6.93
CA ASN A 85 15.46 1.61 8.06
C ASN A 85 14.01 2.11 8.27
N ILE A 86 13.61 3.17 7.58
CA ILE A 86 12.26 3.79 7.63
C ILE A 86 11.12 2.78 7.42
N PRO A 87 11.17 1.86 6.44
CA PRO A 87 10.08 0.94 6.18
C PRO A 87 9.91 -0.12 7.28
N ALA A 88 11.00 -0.56 7.91
CA ALA A 88 10.95 -1.46 9.06
C ALA A 88 10.30 -0.78 10.27
N TYR A 89 10.64 0.49 10.54
CA TYR A 89 9.98 1.28 11.58
C TYR A 89 8.50 1.52 11.29
N PHE A 90 8.14 1.71 10.01
CA PHE A 90 6.74 1.92 9.63
C PHE A 90 5.89 0.65 9.80
N ILE A 91 6.45 -0.53 9.50
CA ILE A 91 5.78 -1.83 9.77
C ILE A 91 5.61 -2.04 11.27
N TYR A 92 6.63 -1.75 12.08
CA TYR A 92 6.54 -1.86 13.53
C TYR A 92 5.49 -0.90 14.11
N PHE A 93 5.46 0.34 13.65
CA PHE A 93 4.45 1.33 14.05
C PHE A 93 3.04 0.92 13.61
N ALA A 94 2.87 0.46 12.36
CA ALA A 94 1.60 -0.01 11.86
C ALA A 94 1.11 -1.27 12.58
N ALA A 95 2.01 -2.18 12.95
CA ALA A 95 1.67 -3.34 13.75
C ALA A 95 1.22 -2.92 15.16
N MET A 96 1.90 -1.97 15.80
CA MET A 96 1.53 -1.45 17.12
C MET A 96 0.17 -0.74 17.11
N VAL A 97 -0.05 0.16 16.13
CA VAL A 97 -1.32 0.88 15.97
C VAL A 97 -2.44 -0.06 15.56
N GLY A 98 -2.19 -0.97 14.61
CA GLY A 98 -3.16 -1.97 14.16
C GLY A 98 -3.58 -2.92 15.27
N PHE A 99 -2.63 -3.39 16.10
CA PHE A 99 -2.90 -4.21 17.27
C PHE A 99 -3.76 -3.48 18.30
N THR A 100 -3.44 -2.22 18.58
CA THR A 100 -4.22 -1.38 19.50
C THR A 100 -5.64 -1.18 18.99
N PHE A 101 -5.80 -0.84 17.71
CA PHE A 101 -7.12 -0.70 17.08
C PHE A 101 -7.93 -1.99 17.11
N LEU A 102 -7.32 -3.14 16.80
CA LEU A 102 -7.97 -4.44 16.85
C LEU A 102 -8.47 -4.76 18.26
N LEU A 103 -7.64 -4.55 19.28
CA LEU A 103 -8.03 -4.75 20.67
C LEU A 103 -9.19 -3.84 21.06
N THR A 104 -9.13 -2.55 20.73
CA THR A 104 -10.18 -1.57 21.02
C THR A 104 -11.50 -1.94 20.35
N PHE A 105 -11.48 -2.34 19.08
CA PHE A 105 -12.70 -2.73 18.37
C PHE A 105 -13.29 -4.04 18.90
N ILE A 106 -12.46 -5.04 19.23
CA ILE A 106 -12.94 -6.30 19.81
C ILE A 106 -13.56 -6.07 21.20
N THR A 107 -12.96 -5.20 22.02
CA THR A 107 -13.45 -4.97 23.40
C THR A 107 -14.61 -3.98 23.49
N ILE A 108 -14.68 -2.95 22.63
CA ILE A 108 -15.72 -1.92 22.68
C ILE A 108 -16.92 -2.25 21.80
N VAL A 109 -16.75 -2.86 20.62
CA VAL A 109 -17.88 -3.15 19.72
C VAL A 109 -18.70 -4.35 20.20
N TRP A 110 -18.09 -5.22 21.02
CA TRP A 110 -18.74 -6.43 21.53
C TRP A 110 -19.44 -6.23 22.88
N TRP A 111 -19.48 -5.00 23.39
CA TRP A 111 -20.24 -4.56 24.54
C TRP A 111 -21.32 -3.56 24.10
#